data_AF-A0A0P7VFI3-F1
#
_entry.id   AF-A0A0P7VFI3-F1
#
_cell.length_a   1.000
_cell.length_b   1.000
_cell.length_c   1.000
_cell.angle_alpha   90.00
_cell.angle_beta   90.00
_cell.angle_gamma   90.00
#
_symmetry.space_group_name_H-M   'P 1'
#
loop_
_entity.id
_entity.type
_entity.pdbx_description
1 polymer ?
#
loop_
_entity_poly.entity_id
_entity_poly.type
_entity_poly.pdbx_seq_one_letter_code
_entity_poly.pdbx_strand_id
1 'polypeptide(L)'
;MPRPALCLALLLPALAGCADLPALEGRVSADIAAAPYPAITPLGPILARADALAVSGRASPAALAPVEARLAALRARADALRGPVIPPAQRARLLRGVAADALQ
;
A
#
# COMPACT_ATOMS: atom_id res chain seq x y z
N MET A 1 28.30 30.22 11.85
CA MET A 1 27.68 28.93 12.22
C MET A 1 26.15 29.05 12.18
N PRO A 2 25.48 28.76 11.04
CA PRO A 2 24.01 28.84 10.92
C PRO A 2 23.32 27.47 10.76
N ARG A 3 23.94 26.38 11.20
CA ARG A 3 23.48 25.00 10.95
C ARG A 3 22.13 24.61 11.59
N PRO A 4 21.79 25.00 12.83
CA PRO A 4 20.54 24.55 13.44
C PRO A 4 19.30 25.22 12.82
N ALA A 5 19.42 26.50 12.46
CA ALA A 5 18.34 27.24 11.80
C ALA A 5 18.02 26.68 10.40
N LEU A 6 19.05 26.25 9.65
CA LEU A 6 18.86 25.64 8.34
C LEU A 6 18.19 24.25 8.44
N CYS A 7 18.59 23.43 9.42
CA CYS A 7 17.93 22.14 9.66
C CYS A 7 16.47 22.30 10.07
N LEU A 8 16.18 23.29 10.94
CA LEU A 8 14.81 23.59 11.37
C LEU A 8 13.95 24.05 10.18
N ALA A 9 14.47 24.97 9.37
CA ALA A 9 13.78 25.47 8.17
C ALA A 9 13.45 24.38 7.15
N LEU A 10 14.27 23.32 7.06
CA LEU A 10 14.02 22.18 6.18
C LEU A 10 13.00 21.17 6.75
N LEU A 11 12.90 21.06 8.07
CA LEU A 11 12.01 20.09 8.74
C LEU A 11 10.54 20.55 8.77
N LEU A 12 10.28 21.85 8.96
CA LEU A 12 8.92 22.39 9.02
C LEU A 12 8.02 22.03 7.81
N PRO A 13 8.45 22.16 6.54
CA PRO A 13 7.60 21.82 5.39
C PRO A 13 7.38 20.31 5.25
N ALA A 14 8.26 19.44 5.77
CA ALA A 14 8.09 18.00 5.72
C ALA A 14 6.92 17.49 6.58
N LEU A 15 6.53 18.24 7.62
CA LEU A 15 5.35 17.93 8.44
C LEU A 15 4.03 18.35 7.77
N ALA A 16 4.05 19.31 6.85
CA ALA A 16 2.84 19.82 6.18
C ALA A 16 2.27 18.84 5.12
N GLY A 17 3.08 17.92 4.61
CA GLY A 17 2.65 16.94 3.60
C GLY A 17 1.70 15.85 4.10
N CYS A 18 1.58 15.65 5.42
CA CYS A 18 0.63 14.69 5.99
C CYS A 18 -0.76 15.30 6.25
N ALA A 19 -0.99 16.58 5.94
CA ALA A 19 -2.22 17.30 6.25
C ALA A 19 -3.07 17.65 5.02
N ASP A 20 -2.68 17.24 3.81
CA ASP A 20 -3.49 17.43 2.60
C ASP A 20 -4.61 16.39 2.56
N LEU A 21 -5.50 16.45 3.56
CA LEU A 21 -6.76 15.75 3.52
C LEU A 21 -7.62 16.50 2.51
N PRO A 22 -8.04 15.88 1.39
CA PRO A 22 -8.92 16.56 0.46
C PRO A 22 -10.17 17.02 1.20
N ALA A 23 -10.68 18.21 0.88
CA ALA A 23 -11.95 18.69 1.43
C ALA A 23 -13.06 17.69 1.07
N LEU A 24 -13.36 16.80 2.02
CA LEU A 24 -14.51 15.89 1.97
C LEU A 24 -15.75 16.59 2.53
N GLU A 25 -15.54 17.64 3.32
CA GLU A 25 -16.54 18.53 3.87
C GLU A 25 -17.32 19.17 2.72
N GLY A 26 -18.56 18.72 2.50
CA GLY A 26 -19.46 19.22 1.47
C GLY A 26 -19.60 18.36 0.21
N ARG A 27 -18.89 17.23 0.09
CA ARG A 27 -19.16 16.25 -0.99
C ARG A 27 -20.41 15.40 -0.75
N VAL A 28 -20.92 15.40 0.48
CA VAL A 28 -22.18 14.74 0.84
C VAL A 28 -23.30 15.76 0.68
N SER A 29 -24.18 15.56 -0.30
CA SER A 29 -25.36 16.42 -0.46
C SER A 29 -26.29 16.27 0.75
N ALA A 30 -27.09 17.30 1.04
CA ALA A 30 -28.03 17.27 2.16
C ALA A 30 -29.01 16.08 2.07
N ASP A 31 -29.36 15.68 0.85
CA ASP A 31 -30.20 14.50 0.57
C ASP A 31 -29.50 13.19 1.00
N ILE A 32 -28.22 13.01 0.64
CA ILE A 32 -27.44 11.82 1.05
C ILE A 32 -27.19 11.81 2.56
N ALA A 33 -26.98 12.97 3.19
CA ALA A 33 -26.78 13.07 4.63
C ALA A 33 -28.04 12.73 5.44
N ALA A 34 -29.23 13.02 4.89
CA ALA A 34 -30.52 12.70 5.48
C ALA A 34 -31.04 11.31 5.08
N ALA A 35 -30.39 10.65 4.13
CA ALA A 35 -30.80 9.33 3.66
C ALA A 35 -30.70 8.29 4.78
N PRO A 36 -31.65 7.33 4.85
CA PRO A 36 -31.53 6.19 5.73
C PRO A 36 -30.22 5.44 5.49
N TYR A 37 -29.60 4.98 6.57
CA TYR A 37 -28.42 4.12 6.46
C TYR A 37 -28.77 2.87 5.63
N PRO A 38 -27.93 2.46 4.67
CA PRO A 38 -28.25 1.34 3.81
C PRO A 38 -28.37 0.04 4.61
N ALA A 39 -29.28 -0.83 4.17
CA ALA A 39 -29.40 -2.16 4.74
C ALA A 39 -28.10 -2.94 4.50
N ILE A 40 -27.52 -3.48 5.57
CA ILE A 40 -26.32 -4.31 5.49
C ILE A 40 -26.72 -5.65 4.85
N THR A 41 -26.29 -5.88 3.62
CA THR A 41 -26.55 -7.15 2.93
C THR A 41 -25.59 -8.21 3.46
N PRO A 42 -26.06 -9.42 3.81
CA PRO A 42 -25.19 -10.48 4.29
C PRO A 42 -24.19 -10.89 3.20
N LEU A 43 -22.91 -10.99 3.58
CA LEU A 43 -21.82 -11.35 2.67
C LEU A 43 -21.87 -12.82 2.22
N GLY A 44 -22.35 -13.72 3.08
CA GLY A 44 -22.43 -15.16 2.80
C GLY A 44 -23.05 -15.52 1.43
N PRO A 45 -24.27 -15.07 1.10
CA PRO A 45 -24.87 -15.37 -0.20
C PRO A 45 -24.13 -14.76 -1.39
N ILE A 46 -23.47 -13.61 -1.21
CA ILE A 46 -22.67 -12.97 -2.26
C ILE A 46 -21.42 -13.81 -2.54
N LEU A 47 -20.75 -14.29 -1.50
CA LEU A 47 -19.57 -15.16 -1.62
C LEU A 47 -19.96 -16.51 -2.25
N ALA A 48 -21.04 -17.14 -1.78
CA ALA A 48 -21.53 -18.38 -2.37
C ALA A 48 -21.89 -18.23 -3.86
N ARG A 49 -22.42 -17.07 -4.26
CA ARG A 49 -22.66 -16.74 -5.66
C ARG A 49 -21.36 -16.61 -6.45
N ALA A 50 -20.35 -15.96 -5.89
CA ALA A 50 -19.03 -15.82 -6.52
C ALA A 50 -18.34 -17.18 -6.72
N ASP A 51 -18.40 -18.05 -5.71
CA ASP A 51 -17.86 -19.42 -5.81
C ASP A 51 -18.60 -20.23 -6.86
N ALA A 52 -19.93 -20.14 -6.89
CA ALA A 52 -20.73 -20.78 -7.94
C ALA A 52 -20.39 -20.25 -9.35
N LEU A 53 -20.05 -18.97 -9.48
CA LEU A 53 -19.60 -18.39 -10.75
C LEU A 53 -18.25 -18.99 -11.19
N ALA A 54 -17.31 -19.15 -10.26
CA ALA A 54 -16.02 -19.79 -10.51
C ALA A 54 -16.19 -21.25 -10.98
N VAL A 55 -17.09 -21.99 -10.34
CA VAL A 55 -17.38 -23.40 -10.71
C VAL A 55 -18.16 -23.50 -12.02
N SER A 56 -19.04 -22.54 -12.32
CA SER A 56 -19.88 -22.55 -13.54
C SER A 56 -19.12 -22.23 -14.85
N GLY A 57 -17.81 -21.98 -14.79
CA GLY A 57 -17.00 -21.68 -15.98
C GLY A 57 -17.31 -20.33 -16.64
N ARG A 58 -18.08 -19.45 -15.97
CA ARG A 58 -18.34 -18.07 -16.46
C ARG A 58 -17.09 -17.19 -16.44
N ALA A 59 -16.08 -17.57 -15.67
CA ALA A 59 -14.70 -17.12 -15.88
C ALA A 59 -14.03 -18.08 -16.86
N SER A 60 -14.15 -17.83 -18.16
CA SER A 60 -13.50 -18.67 -19.15
C SER A 60 -11.97 -18.57 -18.99
N PRO A 61 -11.20 -19.63 -19.33
CA PRO A 61 -9.74 -19.58 -19.30
C PRO A 61 -9.18 -18.40 -20.11
N ALA A 62 -9.85 -18.06 -21.23
CA ALA A 62 -9.49 -16.91 -22.05
C ALA A 62 -9.69 -15.56 -21.34
N ALA A 63 -10.71 -15.43 -20.47
CA ALA A 63 -10.94 -14.22 -19.69
C ALA A 63 -9.92 -14.06 -18.54
N LEU A 64 -9.38 -15.18 -18.02
CA LEU A 64 -8.40 -15.18 -16.93
C LEU A 64 -6.95 -15.02 -17.41
N ALA A 65 -6.64 -15.44 -18.64
CA ALA A 65 -5.28 -15.42 -19.19
C ALA A 65 -4.54 -14.05 -19.05
N PRO A 66 -5.17 -12.88 -19.28
CA PRO A 66 -4.49 -11.59 -19.08
C PRO A 66 -4.13 -11.33 -17.61
N VAL A 67 -4.97 -11.77 -16.67
CA VAL A 67 -4.76 -11.62 -15.24
C VAL A 67 -3.62 -12.52 -14.78
N GLU A 68 -3.60 -13.78 -15.23
CA GLU A 68 -2.53 -14.73 -14.92
C GLU A 68 -1.18 -14.28 -15.48
N ALA A 69 -1.14 -13.79 -16.71
CA ALA A 69 0.08 -13.26 -17.32
C ALA A 69 0.63 -12.06 -16.52
N ARG A 70 -0.25 -11.15 -16.09
CA ARG A 70 0.14 -10.02 -15.24
C ARG A 70 0.64 -10.49 -13.87
N LEU A 71 -0.03 -11.47 -13.27
CA LEU A 71 0.38 -12.04 -11.99
C LEU A 71 1.77 -12.68 -12.08
N ALA A 72 2.06 -13.42 -13.14
CA ALA A 72 3.37 -14.01 -13.39
C ALA A 72 4.46 -12.93 -13.54
N ALA A 73 4.20 -11.87 -14.30
CA ALA A 73 5.13 -10.75 -14.45
C ALA A 73 5.41 -10.02 -13.13
N LEU A 74 4.38 -9.81 -12.30
CA LEU A 74 4.53 -9.18 -10.99
C LEU A 74 5.37 -10.05 -10.03
N ARG A 75 5.15 -11.37 -10.03
CA ARG A 75 5.95 -12.32 -9.24
C ARG A 75 7.42 -12.30 -9.67
N ALA A 76 7.69 -12.37 -10.98
CA ALA A 76 9.05 -12.29 -11.50
C ALA A 76 9.77 -10.99 -11.10
N ARG A 77 9.07 -9.85 -11.15
CA ARG A 77 9.61 -8.56 -10.67
C ARG A 77 9.90 -8.57 -9.17
N ALA A 78 8.99 -9.11 -8.37
CA ALA A 78 9.20 -9.22 -6.93
C ALA A 78 10.42 -10.08 -6.61
N ASP A 79 10.59 -11.20 -7.30
CA ASP A 79 11.76 -12.07 -7.14
C ASP A 79 13.06 -11.37 -7.53
N ALA A 80 13.05 -10.56 -8.60
CA ALA A 80 14.20 -9.74 -8.96
C ALA A 80 14.52 -8.68 -7.89
N LEU A 81 13.50 -8.12 -7.23
CA LEU A 81 13.68 -7.12 -6.16
C LEU A 81 14.08 -7.74 -4.81
N ARG A 82 13.91 -9.05 -4.61
CA ARG A 82 14.28 -9.75 -3.37
C ARG A 82 15.79 -9.92 -3.18
N GLY A 83 16.61 -9.51 -4.16
CA GLY A 83 18.06 -9.49 -4.02
C GLY A 83 18.55 -8.55 -2.90
N PRO A 84 19.80 -8.72 -2.43
CA PRO A 84 20.37 -7.85 -1.41
C PRO A 84 20.43 -6.40 -1.90
N VAL A 85 19.55 -5.56 -1.37
CA VAL A 85 19.47 -4.11 -1.67
C VAL A 85 20.73 -3.37 -1.21
N ILE A 86 21.44 -3.92 -0.23
CA ILE A 86 22.66 -3.34 0.34
C ILE A 86 23.88 -4.17 -0.09
N PRO A 87 24.82 -3.58 -0.85
CA PRO A 87 26.10 -4.21 -1.17
C PRO A 87 26.81 -4.76 0.08
N PRO A 88 27.51 -5.89 -0.02
CA PRO A 88 28.07 -6.60 1.14
C PRO A 88 29.02 -5.72 1.97
N ALA A 89 29.83 -4.86 1.33
CA ALA A 89 30.72 -3.94 2.01
C ALA A 89 29.96 -2.88 2.85
N GLN A 90 28.84 -2.38 2.33
CA GLN A 90 27.99 -1.42 3.05
C GLN A 90 27.24 -2.11 4.19
N ARG A 91 26.75 -3.34 3.98
CA ARG A 91 26.13 -4.16 5.02
C ARG A 91 27.10 -4.44 6.16
N ALA A 92 28.35 -4.80 5.85
CA ALA A 92 29.39 -5.01 6.84
C ALA A 92 29.68 -3.73 7.66
N ARG A 93 29.66 -2.56 7.02
CA ARG A 93 29.81 -1.28 7.72
C ARG A 93 28.65 -1.02 8.69
N LEU A 94 27.41 -1.25 8.26
CA LEU A 94 26.21 -1.08 9.10
C LEU A 94 26.24 -2.02 10.30
N LEU A 95 26.55 -3.30 10.10
CA LEU A 95 26.65 -4.28 11.18
C LEU A 95 27.74 -3.93 12.20
N ARG A 96 28.89 -3.40 11.74
CA ARG A 96 29.93 -2.89 12.64
C ARG A 96 29.47 -1.70 13.46
N GLY A 97 28.68 -0.79 12.87
CA GLY A 97 28.10 0.34 13.58
C GLY A 97 27.15 -0.11 14.70
N VAL A 98 26.26 -1.06 14.43
CA VAL A 98 25.32 -1.63 15.42
C VAL A 98 26.06 -2.36 16.54
N ALA A 99 27.10 -3.14 16.21
CA ALA A 99 27.87 -3.86 17.22
C ALA A 99 28.69 -2.95 18.14
N ALA A 100 29.15 -1.79 17.62
CA ALA A 100 29.88 -0.80 18.41
C ALA A 100 28.96 -0.04 19.37
N ASP A 101 27.72 0.26 18.96
CA ASP A 101 26.70 0.89 19.80
C ASP A 101 26.22 -0.05 20.92
N ALA A 102 26.09 -1.34 20.65
CA ALA A 102 25.68 -2.35 21.64
C ALA A 102 26.71 -2.62 22.76
N LEU A 103 27.92 -2.08 22.65
CA LEU A 103 28.98 -2.18 23.66
C LEU A 103 29.12 -0.90 24.52
N GLN A 104 28.30 0.11 24.26
CA GLN A 104 28.19 1.35 25.05
C GLN A 104 27.01 1.25 26.04
#